data_AF-A0A661PYV6-F1
#
_entry.id   AF-A0A661PYV6-F1
#
_cell.length_a   1.000
_cell.length_b   1.000
_cell.length_c   1.000
_cell.angle_alpha   90.00
_cell.angle_beta   90.00
_cell.angle_gamma   90.00
#
_symmetry.space_group_name_H-M   'P 1'
#
loop_
_entity.id
_entity.type
_entity.pdbx_description
1 polymer ?
#
loop_
_entity_poly.entity_id
_entity_poly.type
_entity_poly.pdbx_seq_one_letter_code
_entity_poly.pdbx_strand_id
1 'polypeptide(L)'
;MGLQTMTYLVVGLTFALYIGIAVWARAGSTSEFYSAGGNVGPVINGMAIGADWMSAASFISMAGLIANMGFGGGLFLMGWTGGYVLLAMLLAPYLRKFGKFTVPSFMAARYYSSGAALVGVLCLLAASLTYIIGQMTGVGVAFSRFLGVSNSTGVYIGMAI
;
A
#
# COMPACT_ATOMS: atom_id res chain seq x y z
N MET A 1 4.76 -34.34 4.33
CA MET A 1 5.35 -33.13 3.71
C MET A 1 6.11 -32.37 4.78
N GLY A 2 7.30 -31.86 4.48
CA GLY A 2 8.04 -31.01 5.43
C GLY A 2 7.41 -29.62 5.55
N LEU A 3 7.64 -28.94 6.69
CA LEU A 3 7.14 -27.58 6.95
C LEU A 3 7.56 -26.60 5.84
N GLN A 4 8.84 -26.65 5.43
CA GLN A 4 9.38 -25.79 4.38
C GLN A 4 8.67 -26.00 3.03
N THR A 5 8.35 -27.25 2.68
CA THR A 5 7.59 -27.57 1.47
C THR A 5 6.17 -27.00 1.53
N MET A 6 5.50 -27.10 2.68
CA MET A 6 4.18 -26.48 2.86
C MET A 6 4.26 -24.96 2.74
N THR A 7 5.26 -24.32 3.36
CA THR A 7 5.47 -22.87 3.25
C THR A 7 5.61 -22.44 1.80
N TYR A 8 6.47 -23.11 1.02
CA TYR A 8 6.67 -22.77 -0.39
C TYR A 8 5.42 -22.96 -1.23
N LEU A 9 4.66 -24.03 -0.98
CA LEU A 9 3.40 -24.26 -1.69
C LEU A 9 2.37 -23.18 -1.36
N VAL A 10 2.13 -22.89 -0.08
CA VAL A 10 1.13 -21.89 0.31
C VAL A 10 1.54 -20.51 -0.21
N VAL A 11 2.77 -20.07 0.06
CA VAL A 11 3.25 -18.76 -0.39
C VAL A 11 3.25 -18.68 -1.92
N GLY A 12 3.81 -19.68 -2.61
CA GLY A 12 3.86 -19.73 -4.07
C GLY A 12 2.46 -19.72 -4.70
N LEU A 13 1.51 -20.48 -4.16
CA LEU A 13 0.11 -20.47 -4.63
C LEU A 13 -0.56 -19.13 -4.41
N THR A 14 -0.33 -18.45 -3.28
CA THR A 14 -0.89 -17.11 -3.06
C THR A 14 -0.37 -16.10 -4.08
N PHE A 15 0.94 -16.08 -4.37
CA PHE A 15 1.50 -15.22 -5.42
C PHE A 15 0.96 -15.58 -6.80
N ALA A 16 0.92 -16.86 -7.16
CA ALA A 16 0.39 -17.32 -8.43
C ALA A 16 -1.08 -16.91 -8.62
N LEU A 17 -1.89 -17.01 -7.57
CA LEU A 17 -3.28 -16.56 -7.58
C LEU A 17 -3.39 -15.06 -7.85
N TYR A 18 -2.66 -14.21 -7.11
CA TYR A 18 -2.71 -12.76 -7.28
C TYR A 18 -2.17 -12.31 -8.64
N ILE A 19 -1.08 -12.91 -9.13
CA ILE A 19 -0.54 -12.65 -10.47
C ILE A 19 -1.56 -13.07 -11.53
N GLY A 20 -2.19 -14.25 -11.37
CA GLY A 20 -3.24 -14.72 -12.27
C GLY A 20 -4.43 -13.75 -12.34
N ILE A 21 -4.88 -13.25 -11.18
CA ILE A 21 -5.92 -12.22 -11.10
C ILE A 21 -5.47 -10.93 -11.80
N ALA A 22 -4.23 -10.48 -11.57
CA ALA A 22 -3.69 -9.26 -12.19
C ALA A 22 -3.63 -9.37 -13.73
N VAL A 23 -3.25 -10.54 -14.26
CA VAL A 23 -3.21 -10.80 -15.71
C VAL A 23 -4.62 -10.89 -16.31
N TRP A 24 -5.58 -11.47 -15.58
CA TRP A 24 -6.97 -11.60 -16.00
C TRP A 24 -7.74 -10.27 -15.96
N ALA A 25 -7.51 -9.46 -14.93
CA ALA A 25 -8.20 -8.19 -14.69
C ALA A 25 -7.44 -6.96 -15.23
N ARG A 26 -6.68 -7.12 -16.33
CA ARG A 26 -5.92 -6.02 -16.93
C ARG A 26 -6.84 -4.89 -17.38
N ALA A 27 -6.55 -3.67 -16.95
CA ALA A 27 -7.28 -2.48 -17.34
C ALA A 27 -7.01 -2.12 -18.81
N GLY A 28 -8.06 -1.81 -19.57
CA GLY A 28 -7.99 -1.35 -20.96
C GLY A 28 -8.04 0.18 -21.11
N SER A 29 -8.41 0.91 -20.06
CA SER A 29 -8.50 2.38 -20.09
C SER A 29 -7.98 3.04 -18.80
N THR A 30 -7.70 4.34 -18.87
CA THR A 30 -7.29 5.15 -17.71
C THR A 30 -8.34 5.12 -16.58
N SER A 31 -9.63 5.13 -16.91
CA SER A 31 -10.67 5.07 -15.88
C SER A 31 -10.77 3.68 -15.24
N GLU A 32 -10.53 2.61 -15.99
CA GLU A 32 -10.45 1.27 -15.41
C GLU A 32 -9.22 1.15 -14.51
N PHE A 33 -8.08 1.71 -14.94
CA PHE A 33 -6.84 1.68 -14.17
C PHE A 33 -6.94 2.46 -12.85
N TYR A 34 -7.51 3.67 -12.87
CA TYR A 34 -7.54 4.53 -11.67
C TYR A 34 -8.78 4.36 -10.79
N SER A 35 -9.93 3.95 -11.35
CA SER A 35 -11.18 3.87 -10.59
C SER A 35 -11.99 2.60 -10.83
N ALA A 36 -11.40 1.58 -11.48
CA ALA A 36 -12.09 0.34 -11.84
C ALA A 36 -13.42 0.59 -12.58
N GLY A 37 -13.47 1.66 -13.39
CA GLY A 37 -14.67 2.08 -14.11
C GLY A 37 -15.82 2.55 -13.23
N GLY A 38 -15.60 2.76 -11.93
CA GLY A 38 -16.64 3.14 -10.97
C GLY A 38 -17.57 2.00 -10.54
N ASN A 39 -17.26 0.76 -10.92
CA ASN A 39 -18.13 -0.42 -10.72
C ASN A 39 -17.94 -1.11 -9.37
N VAL A 40 -16.98 -0.69 -8.54
CA VAL A 40 -16.68 -1.32 -7.25
C VAL A 40 -17.60 -0.78 -6.17
N GLY A 41 -18.39 -1.67 -5.55
CA GLY A 41 -19.30 -1.33 -4.46
C GLY A 41 -18.57 -0.80 -3.21
N PRO A 42 -19.25 -0.02 -2.36
CA PRO A 42 -18.62 0.68 -1.24
C PRO A 42 -17.97 -0.25 -0.21
N VAL A 43 -18.56 -1.42 0.05
CA VAL A 43 -17.99 -2.40 1.00
C VAL A 43 -16.69 -2.99 0.47
N ILE A 44 -16.67 -3.41 -0.80
CA ILE A 44 -15.47 -3.96 -1.44
C ILE A 44 -14.37 -2.91 -1.53
N ASN A 45 -14.73 -1.67 -1.91
CA ASN A 45 -13.79 -0.57 -1.96
C ASN A 45 -13.23 -0.25 -0.56
N GLY A 46 -14.07 -0.29 0.48
CA GLY A 46 -13.65 -0.13 1.88
C GLY A 46 -12.71 -1.25 2.35
N MET A 47 -12.98 -2.50 1.97
CA MET A 47 -12.07 -3.62 2.25
C MET A 47 -10.74 -3.47 1.53
N ALA A 48 -10.73 -3.00 0.28
CA ALA A 48 -9.49 -2.72 -0.46
C ALA A 48 -8.65 -1.63 0.21
N ILE A 49 -9.31 -0.54 0.64
CA ILE A 49 -8.71 0.55 1.43
C ILE A 49 -8.16 0.05 2.77
N GLY A 50 -8.85 -0.88 3.43
CA GLY A 50 -8.38 -1.51 4.66
C GLY A 50 -7.19 -2.44 4.43
N ALA A 51 -7.21 -3.21 3.35
CA ALA A 51 -6.10 -4.10 2.97
C ALA A 51 -4.82 -3.32 2.65
N ASP A 52 -4.92 -2.21 1.90
CA ASP A 52 -3.77 -1.33 1.61
C ASP A 52 -3.17 -0.69 2.89
N TRP A 53 -4.03 -0.40 3.87
CA TRP A 53 -3.60 0.06 5.19
C TRP A 53 -2.83 -1.03 5.97
N MET A 54 -3.15 -2.32 5.75
CA MET A 54 -2.46 -3.46 6.38
C MET A 54 -1.17 -3.83 5.63
N SER A 55 -0.16 -2.96 5.73
CA SER A 55 1.12 -3.13 5.03
C SER A 55 2.24 -3.67 5.94
N ALA A 56 3.43 -3.94 5.37
CA ALA A 56 4.57 -4.40 6.16
C ALA A 56 4.99 -3.36 7.21
N ALA A 57 4.88 -2.06 6.87
CA ALA A 57 5.05 -0.98 7.83
C ALA A 57 4.06 -1.09 8.99
N SER A 58 2.78 -1.33 8.72
CA SER A 58 1.76 -1.46 9.78
C SER A 58 2.00 -2.70 10.65
N PHE A 59 2.32 -3.85 10.06
CA PHE A 59 2.44 -5.10 10.81
C PHE A 59 3.77 -5.20 11.58
N ILE A 60 4.88 -5.01 10.89
CA ILE A 60 6.23 -5.18 11.45
C ILE A 60 6.58 -4.01 12.38
N SER A 61 6.30 -2.77 11.97
CA SER A 61 6.62 -1.62 12.83
C SER A 61 5.75 -1.60 14.07
N MET A 62 4.48 -2.02 14.01
CA MET A 62 3.66 -2.10 15.22
C MET A 62 4.22 -3.12 16.22
N ALA A 63 4.57 -4.32 15.75
CA ALA A 63 5.19 -5.33 16.59
C ALA A 63 6.50 -4.79 17.22
N GLY A 64 7.32 -4.10 16.43
CA GLY A 64 8.56 -3.47 16.91
C GLY A 64 8.32 -2.35 17.91
N LEU A 65 7.34 -1.48 17.70
CA LEU A 65 6.99 -0.38 18.59
C LEU A 65 6.45 -0.90 19.92
N ILE A 66 5.55 -1.89 19.91
CA ILE A 66 5.04 -2.49 21.15
C ILE A 66 6.17 -3.19 21.90
N ALA A 67 7.03 -3.94 21.20
CA ALA A 67 8.14 -4.64 21.85
C ALA A 67 9.12 -3.69 22.57
N ASN A 68 9.37 -2.50 22.00
CA ASN A 68 10.33 -1.53 22.55
C ASN A 68 9.69 -0.49 23.50
N MET A 69 8.45 -0.09 23.26
CA MET A 69 7.77 1.03 23.96
C MET A 69 6.55 0.58 24.77
N GLY A 70 6.23 -0.72 24.77
CA GLY A 70 5.05 -1.27 25.44
C GLY A 70 3.75 -0.64 24.94
N PHE A 71 2.87 -0.30 25.87
CA PHE A 71 1.58 0.34 25.58
C PHE A 71 1.74 1.68 24.83
N GLY A 72 2.84 2.41 25.05
CA GLY A 72 3.13 3.67 24.37
C GLY A 72 3.22 3.51 22.84
N GLY A 73 3.70 2.36 22.36
CA GLY A 73 3.68 2.02 20.93
C GLY A 73 2.25 1.93 20.39
N GLY A 74 1.33 1.38 21.20
CA GLY A 74 -0.11 1.29 20.94
C GLY A 74 -0.79 2.61 20.59
N LEU A 75 -0.32 3.72 21.15
CA LEU A 75 -0.91 5.04 20.90
C LEU A 75 -0.64 5.54 19.48
N PHE A 76 0.48 5.14 18.88
CA PHE A 76 0.76 5.49 17.48
C PHE A 76 -0.28 4.86 16.55
N LEU A 77 -0.68 3.61 16.80
CA LEU A 77 -1.72 2.92 16.04
C LEU A 77 -3.02 3.73 16.03
N MET A 78 -3.46 4.18 17.20
CA MET A 78 -4.67 4.99 17.33
C MET A 78 -4.53 6.32 16.60
N GLY A 79 -3.39 6.99 16.73
CA GLY A 79 -3.13 8.27 16.08
C GLY A 79 -3.16 8.17 14.55
N TRP A 80 -2.40 7.25 13.97
CA TRP A 80 -2.34 7.13 12.51
C TRP A 80 -3.64 6.56 11.91
N THR A 81 -4.29 5.60 12.59
CA THR A 81 -5.58 5.04 12.14
C THR A 81 -6.68 6.09 12.21
N GLY A 82 -6.72 6.84 13.31
CA GLY A 82 -7.64 7.97 13.46
C GLY A 82 -7.43 9.01 12.37
N GLY A 83 -6.18 9.38 12.09
CA GLY A 83 -5.84 10.28 10.98
C GLY A 83 -6.29 9.76 9.62
N TYR A 84 -6.12 8.46 9.35
CA TYR A 84 -6.58 7.82 8.13
C TYR A 84 -8.10 7.89 7.97
N VAL A 85 -8.84 7.59 9.04
CA VAL A 85 -10.32 7.67 9.06
C VAL A 85 -10.79 9.11 8.86
N LEU A 86 -10.16 10.09 9.51
CA LEU A 86 -10.48 11.50 9.32
C LEU A 86 -10.23 11.93 7.87
N LEU A 87 -9.11 11.53 7.26
CA LEU A 87 -8.84 11.81 5.85
C LEU A 87 -9.90 11.16 4.94
N ALA A 88 -10.24 9.90 5.19
CA ALA A 88 -11.24 9.18 4.41
C ALA A 88 -12.63 9.83 4.50
N MET A 89 -13.04 10.36 5.66
CA MET A 89 -14.35 11.00 5.83
C MET A 89 -14.37 12.45 5.37
N LEU A 90 -13.30 13.21 5.62
CA LEU A 90 -13.29 14.66 5.44
C LEU A 90 -12.69 15.11 4.12
N LEU A 91 -11.81 14.32 3.50
CA LEU A 91 -11.12 14.73 2.27
C LEU A 91 -11.56 13.90 1.06
N ALA A 92 -11.68 12.57 1.20
CA ALA A 92 -12.00 11.69 0.10
C ALA A 92 -13.32 12.04 -0.64
N PRO A 93 -14.42 12.47 0.02
CA PRO A 93 -15.64 12.86 -0.68
C PRO A 93 -15.45 14.07 -1.60
N TYR A 94 -14.61 15.04 -1.21
CA TYR A 94 -14.35 16.23 -2.02
C TYR A 94 -13.45 15.90 -3.22
N LEU A 95 -12.41 15.08 -3.00
CA LEU A 95 -11.55 14.60 -4.08
C LEU A 95 -12.35 13.81 -5.12
N ARG A 96 -13.28 12.94 -4.67
CA ARG A 96 -14.18 12.19 -5.55
C ARG A 96 -15.09 13.11 -6.37
N LYS A 97 -15.67 14.15 -5.76
CA LYS A 97 -16.49 15.15 -6.47
C LYS A 97 -15.71 15.95 -7.50
N PHE A 98 -14.41 16.13 -7.30
CA PHE A 98 -13.55 16.90 -8.20
C PHE A 98 -13.21 16.16 -9.50
N GLY A 99 -13.43 14.83 -9.55
CA GLY A 99 -13.31 14.03 -10.79
C GLY A 99 -11.89 13.92 -11.34
N LYS A 100 -10.87 14.17 -10.51
CA LYS A 100 -9.45 14.04 -10.88
C LYS A 100 -8.87 12.76 -10.28
N PHE A 101 -8.00 12.09 -11.04
CA PHE A 101 -7.42 10.81 -10.62
C PHE A 101 -6.23 10.95 -9.64
N THR A 102 -5.57 12.10 -9.59
CA THR A 102 -4.37 12.29 -8.75
C THR A 102 -4.42 13.60 -7.94
N VAL A 103 -3.83 13.58 -6.73
CA VAL A 103 -3.75 14.77 -5.87
C VAL A 103 -3.02 15.94 -6.54
N PRO A 104 -1.88 15.76 -7.25
CA PRO A 104 -1.25 16.87 -7.95
C PRO A 104 -2.13 17.49 -9.04
N SER A 105 -2.90 16.67 -9.77
CA SER A 105 -3.84 17.18 -10.78
C SER A 105 -5.02 17.94 -10.15
N PHE A 106 -5.46 17.51 -8.96
CA PHE A 106 -6.40 18.27 -8.14
C PHE A 106 -5.82 19.63 -7.74
N MET A 107 -4.57 19.67 -7.25
CA MET A 107 -3.91 20.93 -6.87
C MET A 107 -3.77 21.88 -8.06
N ALA A 108 -3.35 21.36 -9.23
CA ALA A 108 -3.24 22.14 -10.46
C ALA A 108 -4.55 22.86 -10.81
N ALA A 109 -5.66 22.10 -10.76
CA ALA A 109 -6.99 22.62 -11.10
C ALA A 109 -7.56 23.52 -10.00
N ARG A 110 -7.31 23.22 -8.72
CA ARG A 110 -7.82 24.00 -7.59
C ARG A 110 -7.16 25.37 -7.47
N TYR A 111 -5.87 25.47 -7.79
CA TYR A 111 -5.07 26.69 -7.65
C TYR A 111 -4.72 27.35 -8.98
N TYR A 112 -5.18 26.79 -10.12
CA TYR A 112 -4.86 27.27 -11.47
C TYR A 112 -3.35 27.44 -11.69
N SER A 113 -2.54 26.54 -11.13
CA SER A 113 -1.08 26.68 -11.09
C SER A 113 -0.36 25.35 -11.29
N SER A 114 0.46 25.28 -12.35
CA SER A 114 1.38 24.18 -12.60
C SER A 114 2.47 24.09 -11.53
N GLY A 115 2.84 25.21 -10.90
CA GLY A 115 3.79 25.23 -9.79
C GLY A 115 3.22 24.52 -8.54
N ALA A 116 1.95 24.74 -8.23
CA ALA A 116 1.28 24.02 -7.14
C ALA A 116 1.21 22.50 -7.41
N ALA A 117 0.99 22.12 -8.68
CA ALA A 117 1.02 20.73 -9.10
C ALA A 117 2.41 20.10 -8.89
N LEU A 118 3.48 20.82 -9.27
CA LEU A 118 4.86 20.36 -9.09
C LEU A 118 5.20 20.13 -7.61
N VAL A 119 4.81 21.04 -6.72
CA VAL A 119 4.97 20.84 -5.28
C VAL A 119 4.25 19.58 -4.81
N GLY A 120 3.01 19.37 -5.26
CA GLY A 120 2.25 18.15 -4.99
C GLY A 120 2.95 16.88 -5.46
N VAL A 121 3.56 16.90 -6.65
CA VAL A 121 4.37 15.79 -7.17
C VAL A 121 5.59 15.53 -6.30
N LEU A 122 6.33 16.57 -5.90
CA LEU A 122 7.51 16.42 -5.04
C LEU A 122 7.14 15.84 -3.67
N CYS A 123 6.07 16.32 -3.05
CA CYS A 123 5.55 15.75 -1.80
C CYS A 123 5.13 14.29 -1.97
N LEU A 124 4.42 13.97 -3.05
CA LEU A 124 4.00 12.60 -3.36
C LEU A 124 5.20 11.67 -3.53
N LEU A 125 6.23 12.08 -4.27
CA LEU A 125 7.45 11.30 -4.47
C LEU A 125 8.22 11.10 -3.18
N ALA A 126 8.39 12.15 -2.37
CA ALA A 126 9.08 12.06 -1.09
C ALA A 126 8.38 11.07 -0.14
N ALA A 127 7.06 11.17 -0.02
CA ALA A 127 6.26 10.24 0.78
C ALA A 127 6.34 8.81 0.23
N SER A 128 6.18 8.63 -1.09
CA SER A 128 6.16 7.32 -1.73
C SER A 128 7.51 6.61 -1.63
N LEU A 129 8.63 7.30 -1.86
CA LEU A 129 9.97 6.73 -1.75
C LEU A 129 10.27 6.29 -0.32
N THR A 130 9.96 7.14 0.66
CA THR A 130 10.11 6.81 2.08
C THR A 130 9.32 5.56 2.43
N TYR A 131 8.08 5.48 1.94
CA TYR A 131 7.21 4.34 2.17
C TYR A 131 7.74 3.06 1.51
N ILE A 132 8.15 3.12 0.25
CA ILE A 132 8.70 1.98 -0.50
C ILE A 132 9.95 1.43 0.21
N ILE A 133 10.86 2.28 0.68
CA ILE A 133 12.06 1.83 1.43
C ILE A 133 11.66 0.98 2.65
N GLY A 134 10.66 1.43 3.40
CA GLY A 134 10.14 0.68 4.55
C GLY A 134 9.49 -0.64 4.15
N GLN A 135 8.66 -0.64 3.10
CA GLN A 135 8.02 -1.87 2.59
C GLN A 135 9.04 -2.89 2.11
N MET A 136 10.06 -2.44 1.34
CA MET A 136 11.10 -3.33 0.82
C MET A 136 11.94 -3.94 1.93
N THR A 137 12.17 -3.21 3.02
CA THR A 137 12.80 -3.76 4.23
C THR A 137 11.94 -4.87 4.82
N GLY A 138 10.62 -4.66 4.91
CA GLY A 138 9.66 -5.67 5.36
C GLY A 138 9.64 -6.92 4.48
N VAL A 139 9.67 -6.73 3.15
CA VAL A 139 9.77 -7.82 2.16
C VAL A 139 11.06 -8.62 2.37
N GLY A 140 12.21 -7.96 2.52
CA GLY A 140 13.48 -8.62 2.78
C GLY A 140 13.47 -9.45 4.07
N VAL A 141 12.89 -8.92 5.16
CA VAL A 141 12.73 -9.66 6.42
C VAL A 141 11.82 -10.87 6.26
N ALA A 142 10.66 -10.71 5.62
CA ALA A 142 9.73 -11.81 5.40
C ALA A 142 10.37 -12.91 4.53
N PHE A 143 10.92 -12.53 3.37
CA PHE A 143 11.41 -13.48 2.37
C PHE A 143 12.68 -14.18 2.83
N SER A 144 13.59 -13.51 3.52
CA SER A 144 14.78 -14.17 4.10
C SER A 144 14.39 -15.26 5.10
N ARG A 145 13.35 -15.03 5.90
CA ARG A 145 12.85 -16.02 6.87
C ARG A 145 12.15 -17.19 6.20
N PHE A 146 11.29 -16.94 5.21
CA PHE A 146 10.54 -18.01 4.54
C PHE A 146 11.38 -18.82 3.56
N LEU A 147 12.24 -18.15 2.78
CA LEU A 147 13.05 -18.79 1.74
C LEU A 147 14.41 -19.30 2.26
N GLY A 148 14.83 -18.89 3.46
CA GLY A 148 16.14 -19.28 4.01
C GLY A 148 17.32 -18.62 3.30
N VAL A 149 17.10 -17.47 2.67
CA VAL A 149 18.10 -16.72 1.90
C VAL A 149 18.57 -15.48 2.67
N SER A 150 19.64 -14.83 2.19
CA SER A 150 20.08 -13.56 2.76
C SER A 150 19.00 -12.47 2.63
N ASN A 151 19.01 -11.45 3.51
CA ASN A 151 18.03 -10.36 3.45
C ASN A 151 18.06 -9.63 2.11
N SER A 152 19.24 -9.33 1.56
CA SER A 152 19.39 -8.68 0.25
C SER A 152 18.83 -9.55 -0.87
N THR A 153 19.08 -10.86 -0.86
CA THR A 153 18.46 -11.81 -1.80
C THR A 153 16.94 -11.80 -1.68
N GLY A 154 16.40 -11.77 -0.46
CA GLY A 154 14.97 -11.68 -0.21
C GLY A 154 14.35 -10.41 -0.79
N VAL A 155 15.01 -9.26 -0.64
CA VAL A 155 14.61 -7.99 -1.27
C VAL A 155 14.57 -8.13 -2.79
N TYR A 156 15.65 -8.65 -3.42
CA TYR A 156 15.70 -8.78 -4.88
C TYR A 156 14.63 -9.71 -5.44
N ILE A 157 14.34 -10.82 -4.76
CA ILE A 157 13.25 -11.73 -5.15
C ILE A 157 11.91 -10.99 -5.09
N GLY A 158 11.65 -10.26 -4.01
CA GLY A 158 10.42 -9.49 -3.87
C GLY A 158 10.28 -8.31 -4.84
N MET A 159 11.39 -7.75 -5.35
CA MET A 159 11.35 -6.75 -6.42
C MET A 159 11.06 -7.36 -7.80
N ALA A 160 11.40 -8.62 -8.01
CA ALA A 160 11.25 -9.30 -9.29
C ALA A 160 9.84 -9.85 -9.53
N ILE A 161 9.07 -10.03 -8.46
CA ILE A 161 7.67 -10.49 -8.45
C ILE A 161 6.76 -9.27 -8.51
#